data_AF-A0A644TRP1-F1
#
_entry.id   AF-A0A644TRP1-F1
#
_cell.length_a   1.000
_cell.length_b   1.000
_cell.length_c   1.000
_cell.angle_alpha   90.00
_cell.angle_beta   90.00
_cell.angle_gamma   90.00
#
_symmetry.space_group_name_H-M   'P 1'
#
loop_
_entity.id
_entity.type
_entity.pdbx_description
1 polymer ?
#
loop_
_entity_poly.entity_id
_entity_poly.type
_entity_poly.pdbx_seq_one_letter_code
_entity_poly.pdbx_strand_id
1 'polypeptide(L)'
;MKNKNLAFDYIHEYLFRNEQVASNLASEQGLSSDDRQELSDILGVLGQMSQNARNYNKVNNQVLGKAMELSMENMANTTQTIMSIKSSLQEVIRDAKSAYKYVLWMYVLAFMLGIALITVAVVFAAQGKTILSIAFGTIGLIDIVSHFIFKPPLELQSSRANLTQLMIVVTNWFSDIVNLNTFITARGEALTLTELSEISDKQNANTAKMIDLIERYSEPSSVKQALTGNESGAG
;
A
#
# COMPACT_ATOMS: atom_id res chain seq x y z
N MET A 1 52.01 31.34 31.16
CA MET A 1 51.24 32.48 31.73
C MET A 1 51.61 32.88 33.16
N LYS A 2 52.22 34.06 33.32
CA LYS A 2 52.52 34.75 34.59
C LYS A 2 51.30 35.47 35.18
N ASN A 3 50.40 36.01 34.35
CA ASN A 3 49.15 36.66 34.81
C ASN A 3 47.91 35.80 34.53
N LYS A 4 47.73 34.75 35.36
CA LYS A 4 46.70 33.73 35.17
C LYS A 4 45.26 34.24 35.30
N ASN A 5 45.02 35.21 36.17
CA ASN A 5 43.68 35.77 36.39
C ASN A 5 43.21 36.54 35.17
N LEU A 6 44.07 37.42 34.63
CA LEU A 6 43.74 38.20 33.43
C LEU A 6 43.54 37.30 32.20
N ALA A 7 44.36 36.25 32.05
CA ALA A 7 44.17 35.27 30.99
C ALA A 7 42.87 34.46 31.12
N PHE A 8 42.49 34.09 32.36
CA PHE A 8 41.22 33.42 32.63
C PHE A 8 40.03 34.32 32.28
N ASP A 9 40.08 35.60 32.65
CA ASP A 9 39.03 36.57 32.33
C ASP A 9 38.85 36.71 30.80
N TYR A 10 39.95 36.76 30.05
CA TYR A 10 39.91 36.79 28.58
C TYR A 10 39.27 35.54 27.97
N ILE A 11 39.61 34.35 28.47
CA ILE A 11 39.02 33.08 28.00
C ILE A 11 37.53 33.01 28.35
N HIS A 12 37.17 33.40 29.57
CA HIS A 12 35.79 33.42 30.03
C HIS A 12 34.94 34.41 29.22
N GLU A 13 35.44 35.62 28.99
CA GLU A 13 34.75 36.63 28.19
C GLU A 13 34.60 36.17 26.73
N TYR A 14 35.65 35.57 26.15
CA TYR A 14 35.61 35.02 24.80
C TYR A 14 34.55 33.92 24.62
N LEU A 15 34.46 32.98 25.57
CA LEU A 15 33.56 31.83 25.47
C LEU A 15 32.09 32.17 25.76
N PHE A 16 31.83 33.12 26.66
CA PHE A 16 30.48 33.31 27.20
C PHE A 16 29.86 34.68 26.90
N ARG A 17 30.64 35.66 26.43
CA ARG A 17 30.13 37.03 26.23
C ARG A 17 30.45 37.62 24.88
N ASN A 18 31.72 37.59 24.45
CA ASN A 18 32.16 38.30 23.26
C ASN A 18 33.39 37.66 22.60
N GLU A 19 33.17 36.96 21.47
CA GLU A 19 34.25 36.37 20.64
C GLU A 19 35.21 37.44 20.07
N GLN A 20 34.87 38.73 20.09
CA GLN A 20 35.74 39.81 19.62
C GLN A 20 36.80 40.23 20.66
N VAL A 21 36.76 39.73 21.89
CA VAL A 21 37.75 40.09 22.92
C VAL A 21 39.20 39.73 22.53
N ALA A 22 39.37 38.74 21.65
CA ALA A 22 40.67 38.38 21.09
C ALA A 22 41.32 39.53 20.28
N SER A 23 40.55 40.44 19.67
CA SER A 23 41.12 41.57 18.90
C SER A 23 41.74 42.64 19.79
N ASN A 24 41.29 42.72 21.06
CA ASN A 24 41.78 43.67 22.05
C ASN A 24 43.04 43.16 22.77
N LEU A 25 43.42 41.90 22.54
CA LEU A 25 44.57 41.26 23.20
C LEU A 25 45.91 41.91 22.81
N ALA A 26 46.02 42.43 21.58
CA ALA A 26 47.23 43.08 21.07
C ALA A 26 47.59 44.38 21.83
N SER A 27 46.59 45.07 22.36
CA SER A 27 46.73 46.33 23.11
C SER A 27 46.83 46.14 24.63
N GLU A 28 46.78 44.91 25.15
CA GLU A 28 46.74 44.63 26.58
C GLU A 28 48.12 44.78 27.25
N GLN A 29 48.30 45.83 28.04
CA GLN A 29 49.58 46.16 28.69
C GLN A 29 49.89 45.28 29.91
N GLY A 30 48.88 44.60 30.48
CA GLY A 30 49.02 43.74 31.67
C GLY A 30 49.59 42.33 31.42
N LEU A 31 49.92 42.00 30.17
CA LEU A 31 50.48 40.70 29.74
C LEU A 31 51.88 40.89 29.15
N SER A 32 52.80 39.96 29.47
CA SER A 32 54.08 39.87 28.76
C SER A 32 53.87 39.44 27.29
N SER A 33 54.85 39.69 26.43
CA SER A 33 54.83 39.23 25.03
C SER A 33 54.53 37.74 24.90
N ASP A 34 55.19 36.93 25.75
CA ASP A 34 55.10 35.47 25.69
C ASP A 34 53.73 34.98 26.17
N ASP A 35 53.18 35.59 27.23
CA ASP A 35 51.84 35.26 27.75
C ASP A 35 50.75 35.70 26.77
N ARG A 36 50.96 36.82 26.07
CA ARG A 36 50.03 37.32 25.05
C ARG A 36 50.00 36.40 23.83
N GLN A 37 51.14 35.87 23.41
CA GLN A 37 51.21 34.89 22.33
C GLN A 37 50.52 33.58 22.73
N GLU A 38 50.83 33.05 23.92
CA GLU A 38 50.20 31.83 24.45
C GLU A 38 48.67 31.95 24.53
N LEU A 39 48.16 33.09 25.01
CA LEU A 39 46.72 33.36 25.10
C LEU A 39 46.08 33.54 23.72
N SER A 40 46.78 34.17 22.76
CA SER A 40 46.31 34.30 21.38
C SER A 40 46.14 32.93 20.71
N ASP A 41 47.07 32.01 20.94
CA ASP A 41 47.01 30.65 20.38
C ASP A 41 45.84 29.86 20.98
N ILE A 42 45.60 29.98 22.29
CA ILE A 42 44.47 29.34 22.97
C ILE A 42 43.13 29.88 22.43
N LEU A 43 42.99 31.19 22.31
CA LEU A 43 41.77 31.81 21.77
C LEU A 43 41.56 31.43 20.30
N GLY A 44 42.64 31.28 19.52
CA GLY A 44 42.58 30.78 18.14
C GLY A 44 42.02 29.35 18.05
N VAL A 45 42.49 28.44 18.92
CA VAL A 45 41.97 27.06 18.99
C VAL A 45 40.50 27.06 19.42
N LEU A 46 40.14 27.85 20.45
CA LEU A 46 38.75 27.95 20.92
C LEU A 46 37.82 28.51 19.84
N GLY A 47 38.27 29.48 19.05
CA GLY A 47 37.52 30.02 17.92
C GLY A 47 37.26 28.99 16.82
N GLN A 48 38.28 28.21 16.46
CA GLN A 48 38.12 27.09 15.52
C GLN A 48 37.17 26.03 16.07
N MET A 49 37.23 25.70 17.36
CA MET A 49 36.29 24.77 17.99
C MET A 49 34.86 25.30 17.99
N SER A 50 34.64 26.57 18.33
CA SER A 50 33.33 27.23 18.27
C SER A 50 32.75 27.20 16.86
N GLN A 51 33.56 27.51 15.85
CA GLN A 51 33.14 27.49 14.46
C GLN A 51 32.82 26.07 13.97
N ASN A 52 33.64 25.08 14.33
CA ASN A 52 33.39 23.68 14.01
C ASN A 52 32.13 23.15 14.71
N ALA A 53 31.89 23.51 15.96
CA ALA A 53 30.66 23.15 16.68
C ALA A 53 29.41 23.77 16.04
N ARG A 54 29.48 25.03 15.62
CA ARG A 54 28.39 25.71 14.87
C ARG A 54 28.12 25.01 13.52
N ASN A 55 29.18 24.68 12.78
CA ASN A 55 29.08 23.97 11.52
C ASN A 55 28.49 22.56 11.71
N TYR A 56 28.94 21.83 12.74
CA TYR A 56 28.42 20.50 13.07
C TYR A 56 26.94 20.56 13.43
N ASN A 57 26.51 21.51 14.27
CA ASN A 57 25.10 21.70 14.60
C ASN A 57 24.25 22.03 13.38
N LYS A 58 24.74 22.88 12.47
CA LYS A 58 24.04 23.22 11.23
C LYS A 58 23.89 22.00 10.32
N VAL A 59 24.96 21.24 10.10
CA VAL A 59 24.94 20.03 9.28
C VAL A 59 24.05 18.97 9.92
N ASN A 60 24.15 18.75 11.23
CA ASN A 60 23.33 17.79 11.95
C ASN A 60 21.84 18.14 11.86
N ASN A 61 21.47 19.40 12.06
CA ASN A 61 20.07 19.84 11.93
C ASN A 61 19.55 19.72 10.48
N GLN A 62 20.39 20.00 9.47
CA GLN A 62 20.01 19.83 8.08
C GLN A 62 19.85 18.36 7.69
N VAL A 63 20.76 17.50 8.12
CA VAL A 63 20.72 16.05 7.85
C VAL A 63 19.54 15.41 8.57
N LEU A 64 19.32 15.76 9.85
CA LEU A 64 18.18 15.25 10.62
C LEU A 64 16.85 15.72 10.04
N GLY A 65 16.75 17.01 9.67
CA GLY A 65 15.55 17.55 9.03
C GLY A 65 15.24 16.86 7.70
N LYS A 66 16.26 16.65 6.86
CA LYS A 66 16.09 15.95 5.57
C LYS A 66 15.80 14.46 5.73
N ALA A 67 16.37 13.80 6.74
CA ALA A 67 16.05 12.42 7.06
C ALA A 67 14.59 12.26 7.52
N MET A 68 14.09 13.19 8.35
CA MET A 68 12.69 13.25 8.74
C MET A 68 11.77 13.50 7.52
N GLU A 69 12.13 14.44 6.66
CA GLU A 69 11.38 14.75 5.43
C GLU A 69 11.25 13.52 4.52
N LEU A 70 12.37 12.86 4.21
CA LEU A 70 12.39 11.63 3.40
C LEU A 70 11.60 10.48 4.05
N SER A 71 11.65 10.37 5.38
CA SER A 71 10.86 9.37 6.11
C SER A 71 9.36 9.65 6.01
N MET A 72 8.93 10.91 6.18
CA MET A 72 7.54 11.32 6.02
C MET A 72 7.05 11.15 4.57
N GLU A 73 7.88 11.48 3.59
CA GLU A 73 7.57 11.30 2.17
C GLU A 73 7.40 9.82 1.82
N ASN A 74 8.31 8.95 2.26
CA ASN A 74 8.18 7.50 2.07
C ASN A 74 6.91 6.94 2.74
N MET A 75 6.58 7.41 3.93
CA MET A 75 5.34 7.02 4.63
C MET A 75 4.10 7.48 3.85
N ALA A 76 4.09 8.71 3.34
CA ALA A 76 3.01 9.25 2.53
C ALA A 76 2.84 8.46 1.22
N ASN A 77 3.93 8.19 0.50
CA ASN A 77 3.94 7.39 -0.73
C ASN A 77 3.42 5.97 -0.48
N THR A 78 3.89 5.31 0.58
CA THR A 78 3.42 3.97 0.97
C THR A 78 1.92 3.98 1.25
N THR A 79 1.45 4.97 2.01
CA THR A 79 0.02 5.13 2.33
C THR A 79 -0.81 5.39 1.07
N GLN A 80 -0.29 6.19 0.13
CA GLN A 80 -0.94 6.46 -1.15
C GLN A 80 -1.04 5.21 -2.03
N THR A 81 0.02 4.41 -2.15
CA THR A 81 0.00 3.13 -2.87
C THR A 81 -1.00 2.16 -2.25
N ILE A 82 -1.01 2.08 -0.92
CA ILE A 82 -1.99 1.32 -0.15
C ILE A 82 -3.42 1.79 -0.51
N MET A 83 -3.70 3.10 -0.45
CA MET A 83 -5.01 3.65 -0.80
C MET A 83 -5.39 3.42 -2.28
N SER A 84 -4.44 3.48 -3.22
CA SER A 84 -4.72 3.24 -4.64
C SER A 84 -5.08 1.78 -4.90
N ILE A 85 -4.39 0.83 -4.24
CA ILE A 85 -4.74 -0.59 -4.27
C ILE A 85 -6.17 -0.78 -3.75
N LYS A 86 -6.50 -0.21 -2.59
CA LYS A 86 -7.86 -0.28 -2.02
C LYS A 86 -8.91 0.26 -3.00
N SER A 87 -8.66 1.41 -3.62
CA SER A 87 -9.58 2.02 -4.59
C SER A 87 -9.74 1.15 -5.84
N SER A 88 -8.63 0.64 -6.39
CA SER A 88 -8.65 -0.24 -7.56
C SER A 88 -9.46 -1.51 -7.30
N LEU A 89 -9.33 -2.10 -6.11
CA LEU A 89 -10.14 -3.26 -5.72
C LEU A 89 -11.63 -2.90 -5.67
N GLN A 90 -11.98 -1.78 -5.04
CA GLN A 90 -13.37 -1.29 -5.01
C GLN A 90 -13.95 -1.10 -6.42
N GLU A 91 -13.15 -0.60 -7.36
CA GLU A 91 -13.54 -0.45 -8.74
C GLU A 91 -13.75 -1.80 -9.43
N VAL A 92 -12.81 -2.75 -9.31
CA VAL A 92 -12.95 -4.11 -9.84
C VAL A 92 -14.21 -4.79 -9.32
N ILE A 93 -14.53 -4.64 -8.04
CA ILE A 93 -15.75 -5.19 -7.43
C ILE A 93 -17.00 -4.54 -8.03
N ARG A 94 -16.99 -3.23 -8.21
CA ARG A 94 -18.10 -2.47 -8.81
C ARG A 94 -18.31 -2.90 -10.26
N ASP A 95 -17.23 -3.10 -11.00
CA ASP A 95 -17.27 -3.53 -12.40
C ASP A 95 -17.76 -4.97 -12.51
N ALA A 96 -17.28 -5.87 -11.66
CA ALA A 96 -17.78 -7.24 -11.57
C ALA A 96 -19.29 -7.29 -11.27
N LYS A 97 -19.76 -6.45 -10.33
CA LYS A 97 -21.19 -6.32 -10.03
C LYS A 97 -22.00 -5.77 -11.21
N SER A 98 -21.41 -4.86 -11.98
CA SER A 98 -22.06 -4.27 -13.15
C SER A 98 -22.11 -5.28 -14.31
N ALA A 99 -21.02 -5.99 -14.57
CA ALA A 99 -20.97 -7.11 -15.52
C ALA A 99 -22.01 -8.17 -15.19
N TYR A 100 -22.12 -8.55 -13.91
CA TYR A 100 -23.18 -9.46 -13.43
C TYR A 100 -24.57 -8.94 -13.79
N LYS A 101 -24.83 -7.65 -13.56
CA LYS A 101 -26.12 -7.04 -13.88
C LYS A 101 -26.42 -7.11 -15.38
N TYR A 102 -25.44 -6.86 -16.24
CA TYR A 102 -25.61 -6.98 -17.69
C TYR A 102 -25.90 -8.40 -18.13
N VAL A 103 -25.15 -9.37 -17.60
CA VAL A 103 -25.36 -10.80 -17.86
C VAL A 103 -26.77 -11.23 -17.41
N LEU A 104 -27.21 -10.80 -16.23
CA LEU A 104 -28.57 -11.05 -15.75
C LEU A 104 -29.63 -10.47 -16.68
N TRP A 105 -29.44 -9.24 -17.19
CA TRP A 105 -30.36 -8.63 -18.15
C TRP A 105 -30.42 -9.36 -19.48
N MET A 106 -29.26 -9.79 -20.00
CA MET A 106 -29.21 -10.62 -21.21
C MET A 106 -30.02 -11.90 -21.02
N TYR A 107 -29.91 -12.52 -19.84
CA TYR A 107 -30.67 -13.72 -19.51
C TYR A 107 -32.18 -13.45 -19.43
N VAL A 108 -32.60 -12.41 -18.71
CA VAL A 108 -34.01 -12.00 -18.63
C VAL A 108 -34.59 -11.73 -20.02
N LEU A 109 -33.83 -11.06 -20.90
CA LEU A 109 -34.27 -10.77 -22.27
C LEU A 109 -34.44 -12.04 -23.11
N ALA A 110 -33.48 -12.96 -23.06
CA ALA A 110 -33.59 -14.24 -23.78
C ALA A 110 -34.76 -15.08 -23.24
N PHE A 111 -35.00 -15.11 -21.92
CA PHE A 111 -36.17 -15.77 -21.37
C PHE A 111 -37.49 -15.18 -21.88
N MET A 112 -37.60 -13.85 -21.90
CA MET A 112 -38.78 -13.16 -22.45
C MET A 112 -38.94 -13.41 -23.96
N LEU A 113 -37.83 -13.51 -24.71
CA LEU A 113 -37.84 -13.89 -26.11
C LEU A 113 -38.42 -15.29 -26.29
N GLY A 114 -37.97 -16.27 -25.51
CA GLY A 114 -38.50 -17.64 -25.50
C GLY A 114 -40.01 -17.68 -25.27
N ILE A 115 -40.52 -16.93 -24.28
CA ILE A 115 -41.97 -16.80 -24.02
C ILE A 115 -42.70 -16.17 -25.21
N ALA A 116 -42.15 -15.12 -25.79
CA ALA A 116 -42.74 -14.46 -26.95
C ALA A 116 -42.84 -15.41 -28.15
N LEU A 117 -41.80 -16.21 -28.41
CA LEU A 117 -41.79 -17.22 -29.48
C LEU A 117 -42.87 -18.28 -29.27
N ILE A 118 -43.05 -18.76 -28.03
CA ILE A 118 -44.12 -19.71 -27.69
C ILE A 118 -45.50 -19.06 -27.90
N THR A 119 -45.67 -17.79 -27.50
CA THR A 119 -46.93 -17.07 -27.68
C THR A 119 -47.29 -16.92 -29.16
N VAL A 120 -46.30 -16.55 -29.99
CA VAL A 120 -46.46 -16.46 -31.46
C VAL A 120 -46.80 -17.82 -32.06
N ALA A 121 -46.17 -18.90 -31.57
CA ALA A 121 -46.47 -20.27 -32.00
C ALA A 121 -47.93 -20.66 -31.73
N VAL A 122 -48.48 -20.29 -30.57
CA VAL A 122 -49.89 -20.52 -30.22
C VAL A 122 -50.83 -19.73 -31.14
N VAL A 123 -50.51 -18.46 -31.43
CA VAL A 123 -51.31 -17.64 -32.37
C VAL A 123 -51.29 -18.24 -33.78
N PHE A 124 -50.14 -18.72 -34.27
CA PHE A 124 -50.06 -19.38 -35.57
C PHE A 124 -50.79 -20.72 -35.61
N ALA A 125 -50.81 -21.48 -34.51
CA ALA A 125 -51.65 -22.67 -34.40
C ALA A 125 -53.13 -22.32 -34.56
N ALA A 126 -53.60 -21.27 -33.87
CA ALA A 126 -54.98 -20.80 -33.96
C ALA A 126 -55.38 -20.33 -35.37
N GLN A 127 -54.41 -19.81 -36.15
CA GLN A 127 -54.61 -19.42 -37.55
C GLN A 127 -54.46 -20.57 -38.56
N GLY A 128 -54.24 -21.81 -38.11
CA GLY A 128 -54.04 -22.97 -38.99
C GLY A 128 -52.68 -23.00 -39.71
N LYS A 129 -51.71 -22.17 -39.29
CA LYS A 129 -50.35 -22.13 -39.85
C LYS A 129 -49.43 -23.11 -39.12
N THR A 130 -49.70 -24.40 -39.28
CA THR A 130 -49.09 -25.49 -38.49
C THR A 130 -47.56 -25.54 -38.58
N ILE A 131 -46.96 -25.31 -39.76
CA ILE A 131 -45.50 -25.34 -39.95
C ILE A 131 -44.82 -24.22 -39.15
N LEU A 132 -45.38 -23.00 -39.18
CA LEU A 132 -44.85 -21.85 -38.44
C LEU A 132 -45.03 -22.05 -36.92
N SER A 133 -46.17 -22.58 -36.49
CA SER A 133 -46.41 -22.91 -35.09
C SER A 133 -45.39 -23.90 -34.54
N ILE A 134 -45.12 -24.98 -35.29
CA ILE A 134 -44.12 -25.98 -34.89
C ILE A 134 -42.74 -25.33 -34.80
N ALA A 135 -42.32 -24.58 -35.83
CA ALA A 135 -40.99 -23.96 -35.87
C ALA A 135 -40.76 -22.98 -34.71
N PHE A 136 -41.70 -22.06 -34.47
CA PHE A 136 -41.57 -21.08 -33.38
C PHE A 136 -41.73 -21.72 -32.00
N GLY A 137 -42.56 -22.76 -31.89
CA GLY A 137 -42.78 -23.51 -30.65
C GLY A 137 -41.53 -24.29 -30.23
N THR A 138 -40.88 -25.01 -31.15
CA THR A 138 -39.64 -25.73 -30.84
C THR A 138 -38.48 -24.78 -30.56
N ILE A 139 -38.31 -23.68 -31.30
CA ILE A 139 -37.25 -22.71 -31.02
C ILE A 139 -37.46 -22.08 -29.63
N GLY A 140 -38.68 -21.62 -29.31
CA GLY A 140 -38.97 -21.04 -28.00
C GLY A 140 -38.78 -22.03 -26.85
N LEU A 141 -39.13 -23.30 -27.05
CA LEU A 141 -38.95 -24.35 -26.05
C LEU A 141 -37.48 -24.71 -25.85
N ILE A 142 -36.70 -24.82 -26.94
CA ILE A 142 -35.25 -25.03 -26.87
C ILE A 142 -34.57 -23.88 -26.13
N ASP A 143 -34.97 -22.64 -26.41
CA ASP A 143 -34.41 -21.45 -25.79
C ASP A 143 -34.66 -21.45 -24.27
N ILE A 144 -35.91 -21.70 -23.83
CA ILE A 144 -36.26 -21.80 -22.41
C ILE A 144 -35.55 -22.97 -21.71
N VAL A 145 -35.58 -24.16 -22.32
CA VAL A 145 -34.94 -25.36 -21.74
C VAL A 145 -33.43 -25.15 -21.63
N SER A 146 -32.82 -24.55 -22.65
CA SER A 146 -31.39 -24.22 -22.60
C SER A 146 -31.10 -23.23 -21.47
N HIS A 147 -31.96 -22.23 -21.29
CA HIS A 147 -31.84 -21.23 -20.23
C HIS A 147 -31.93 -21.81 -18.80
N PHE A 148 -32.88 -22.72 -18.58
CA PHE A 148 -33.12 -23.31 -17.27
C PHE A 148 -32.13 -24.43 -16.93
N ILE A 149 -31.66 -25.18 -17.94
CA ILE A 149 -30.79 -26.34 -17.73
C ILE A 149 -29.31 -25.95 -17.77
N PHE A 150 -28.87 -25.00 -18.62
CA PHE A 150 -27.45 -24.67 -18.79
C PHE A 150 -26.88 -23.68 -17.76
N LYS A 151 -27.13 -23.90 -16.46
CA LYS A 151 -26.29 -23.37 -15.36
C LYS A 151 -26.18 -21.85 -15.09
N PRO A 152 -26.85 -20.86 -15.75
CA PRO A 152 -26.50 -19.47 -15.45
C PRO A 152 -26.76 -19.03 -13.99
N PRO A 153 -27.82 -19.46 -13.26
CA PRO A 153 -28.03 -19.03 -11.88
C PRO A 153 -26.96 -19.55 -10.91
N LEU A 154 -26.48 -20.77 -11.12
CA LEU A 154 -25.46 -21.41 -10.28
C LEU A 154 -24.08 -20.80 -10.52
N GLU A 155 -23.72 -20.54 -11.77
CA GLU A 155 -22.47 -19.87 -12.12
C GLU A 155 -22.46 -18.42 -11.64
N LEU A 156 -23.59 -17.72 -11.74
CA LEU A 156 -23.77 -16.37 -11.20
C LEU A 156 -23.68 -16.35 -9.66
N GLN A 157 -24.27 -17.33 -8.97
CA GLN A 157 -24.19 -17.42 -7.51
C GLN A 157 -22.77 -17.76 -7.04
N SER A 158 -22.12 -18.71 -7.70
CA SER A 158 -20.71 -19.07 -7.48
C SER A 158 -19.78 -17.88 -7.70
N SER A 159 -19.94 -17.16 -8.81
CA SER A 159 -19.16 -15.96 -9.13
C SER A 159 -19.32 -14.86 -8.07
N ARG A 160 -20.53 -14.64 -7.54
CA ARG A 160 -20.76 -13.71 -6.42
C ARG A 160 -20.09 -14.14 -5.12
N ALA A 161 -20.15 -15.43 -4.80
CA ALA A 161 -19.50 -15.98 -3.60
C ALA A 161 -17.98 -15.84 -3.69
N ASN A 162 -17.41 -16.18 -4.84
CA ASN A 162 -15.99 -16.01 -5.17
C ASN A 162 -15.54 -14.54 -5.07
N LEU A 163 -16.29 -13.60 -5.66
CA LEU A 163 -16.00 -12.18 -5.54
C LEU A 163 -16.01 -11.70 -4.09
N THR A 164 -16.97 -12.17 -3.29
CA THR A 164 -17.06 -11.82 -1.86
C THR A 164 -15.87 -12.38 -1.08
N GLN A 165 -15.45 -13.61 -1.37
CA GLN A 165 -14.26 -14.23 -0.75
C GLN A 165 -12.99 -13.47 -1.11
N LEU A 166 -12.83 -13.09 -2.38
CA LEU A 166 -11.73 -12.24 -2.84
C LEU A 166 -11.70 -10.89 -2.08
N MET A 167 -12.85 -10.22 -1.93
CA MET A 167 -12.96 -8.99 -1.14
C MET A 167 -12.48 -9.14 0.30
N ILE A 168 -12.89 -10.23 0.97
CA ILE A 168 -12.54 -10.49 2.36
C ILE A 168 -11.03 -10.73 2.49
N VAL A 169 -10.46 -11.59 1.65
CA VAL A 169 -9.03 -11.91 1.68
C VAL A 169 -8.18 -10.67 1.48
N VAL A 170 -8.53 -9.85 0.49
CA VAL A 170 -7.76 -8.65 0.17
C VAL A 170 -7.90 -7.59 1.26
N THR A 171 -9.09 -7.44 1.85
CA THR A 171 -9.30 -6.52 2.98
C THR A 171 -8.49 -6.95 4.21
N ASN A 172 -8.41 -8.26 4.49
CA ASN A 172 -7.60 -8.78 5.58
C ASN A 172 -6.11 -8.52 5.36
N TRP A 173 -5.58 -8.87 4.19
CA TRP A 173 -4.17 -8.64 3.86
C TRP A 173 -3.80 -7.15 3.94
N PHE A 174 -4.70 -6.28 3.47
CA PHE A 174 -4.53 -4.84 3.58
C PHE A 174 -4.48 -4.36 5.04
N SER A 175 -5.41 -4.87 5.87
CA SER A 175 -5.43 -4.54 7.30
C SER A 175 -4.15 -4.99 8.00
N ASP A 176 -3.62 -6.16 7.64
CA ASP A 176 -2.36 -6.68 8.20
C ASP A 176 -1.17 -5.77 7.86
N ILE A 177 -1.07 -5.27 6.62
CA ILE A 177 -0.01 -4.32 6.23
C ILE A 177 -0.09 -3.04 7.03
N VAL A 178 -1.28 -2.45 7.17
CA VAL A 178 -1.46 -1.20 7.94
C VAL A 178 -1.11 -1.41 9.41
N ASN A 179 -1.54 -2.53 9.99
CA ASN A 179 -1.23 -2.89 11.38
C ASN A 179 0.28 -3.09 11.58
N LEU A 180 0.96 -3.79 10.66
CA LEU A 180 2.41 -4.01 10.71
C LEU A 180 3.18 -2.70 10.57
N ASN A 181 2.82 -1.83 9.63
CA ASN A 181 3.44 -0.51 9.50
C ASN A 181 3.27 0.31 10.78
N THR A 182 2.06 0.32 11.36
CA THR A 182 1.79 1.01 12.63
C THR A 182 2.65 0.46 13.76
N PHE A 183 2.81 -0.85 13.84
CA PHE A 183 3.67 -1.52 14.83
C PHE A 183 5.15 -1.17 14.65
N ILE A 184 5.66 -1.20 13.41
CA ILE A 184 7.05 -0.84 13.10
C ILE A 184 7.31 0.62 13.46
N THR A 185 6.41 1.55 13.10
CA THR A 185 6.55 2.95 13.46
C THR A 185 6.53 3.16 14.98
N ALA A 186 5.67 2.44 15.71
CA ALA A 186 5.57 2.55 17.17
C ALA A 186 6.79 1.97 17.91
N ARG A 187 7.46 0.95 17.35
CA ARG A 187 8.60 0.26 17.98
C ARG A 187 9.95 0.53 17.31
N GLY A 188 10.01 1.42 16.32
CA GLY A 188 11.11 1.52 15.34
C GLY A 188 12.53 1.45 15.92
N GLU A 189 12.82 2.19 16.98
CA GLU A 189 14.16 2.23 17.59
C GLU A 189 14.46 1.02 18.51
N ALA A 190 13.44 0.28 18.92
CA ALA A 190 13.54 -0.86 19.83
C ALA A 190 13.45 -2.22 19.11
N LEU A 191 13.36 -2.23 17.77
CA LEU A 191 13.30 -3.45 16.97
C LEU A 191 14.71 -3.96 16.67
N THR A 192 14.94 -5.23 16.97
CA THR A 192 16.17 -5.92 16.59
C THR A 192 16.16 -6.30 15.10
N LEU A 193 17.35 -6.52 14.52
CA LEU A 193 17.47 -7.03 13.14
C LEU A 193 16.77 -8.39 12.96
N THR A 194 16.77 -9.24 13.99
CA THR A 194 16.07 -10.53 13.97
C THR A 194 14.56 -10.34 13.92
N GLU A 195 13.98 -9.47 14.75
CA GLU A 195 12.55 -9.15 14.71
C GLU A 195 12.14 -8.56 13.35
N LEU A 196 12.97 -7.69 12.75
CA LEU A 196 12.74 -7.15 11.41
C LEU A 196 12.74 -8.25 10.33
N SER A 197 13.68 -9.21 10.40
CA SER A 197 13.71 -10.35 9.49
C SER A 197 12.46 -11.20 9.63
N GLU A 198 12.04 -11.52 10.86
CA GLU A 198 10.83 -12.29 11.12
C GLU A 198 9.56 -11.59 10.61
N ILE A 199 9.48 -10.26 10.76
CA ILE A 199 8.38 -9.46 10.21
C ILE A 199 8.35 -9.55 8.68
N SER A 200 9.51 -9.41 8.03
CA SER A 200 9.65 -9.54 6.58
C SER A 200 9.23 -10.93 6.08
N ASP A 201 9.70 -11.99 6.73
CA ASP A 201 9.35 -13.37 6.37
C ASP A 201 7.85 -13.64 6.55
N LYS A 202 7.25 -13.15 7.64
CA LYS A 202 5.80 -13.23 7.86
C LYS A 202 5.02 -12.47 6.79
N GLN A 203 5.49 -11.29 6.40
CA GLN A 203 4.84 -10.48 5.37
C GLN A 203 4.89 -11.16 3.99
N ASN A 204 6.03 -11.78 3.64
CA ASN A 204 6.17 -12.57 2.42
C ASN A 204 5.26 -13.79 2.45
N ALA A 205 5.22 -14.53 3.56
CA ALA A 205 4.34 -15.68 3.72
C ALA A 205 2.84 -15.31 3.62
N ASN A 206 2.44 -14.19 4.22
CA ASN A 206 1.07 -13.69 4.12
C ASN A 206 0.71 -13.24 2.71
N THR A 207 1.65 -12.63 1.98
CA THR A 207 1.47 -12.24 0.59
C THR A 207 1.36 -13.45 -0.33
N ALA A 208 2.19 -14.48 -0.12
CA ALA A 208 2.08 -15.75 -0.86
C ALA A 208 0.72 -16.41 -0.65
N LYS A 209 0.23 -16.47 0.60
CA LYS A 209 -1.12 -16.95 0.91
C LYS A 209 -2.21 -16.13 0.25
N MET A 210 -2.06 -14.80 0.20
CA MET A 210 -3.01 -13.93 -0.49
C MET A 210 -3.08 -14.27 -1.98
N ILE A 211 -1.93 -14.44 -2.65
CA ILE A 211 -1.87 -14.79 -4.07
C ILE A 211 -2.56 -16.14 -4.33
N ASP A 212 -2.27 -17.16 -3.52
CA ASP A 212 -2.93 -18.47 -3.61
C ASP A 212 -4.46 -18.35 -3.44
N LEU A 213 -4.91 -17.56 -2.47
CA LEU A 213 -6.34 -17.33 -2.24
C LEU A 213 -7.00 -16.54 -3.39
N ILE A 214 -6.31 -15.56 -3.98
CA ILE A 214 -6.79 -14.83 -5.16
C ILE A 214 -6.95 -15.80 -6.32
N GLU A 215 -5.95 -16.61 -6.62
CA GLU A 215 -6.00 -17.61 -7.69
C GLU A 215 -7.17 -18.57 -7.44
N ARG A 216 -7.26 -19.09 -6.22
CA ARG A 216 -8.33 -20.00 -5.81
C ARG A 216 -9.73 -19.40 -5.94
N TYR A 217 -9.92 -18.10 -5.70
CA TYR A 217 -11.25 -17.47 -5.75
C TYR A 217 -11.54 -16.76 -7.07
N SER A 218 -10.55 -16.56 -7.93
CA SER A 218 -10.74 -15.94 -9.25
C SER A 218 -11.22 -16.95 -10.29
N GLU A 219 -10.97 -18.25 -10.10
CA GLU A 219 -11.43 -19.28 -11.03
C GLU A 219 -12.90 -19.69 -10.84
N PRO A 220 -13.67 -19.87 -11.93
CA PRO A 220 -15.02 -20.42 -11.88
C PRO A 220 -15.02 -21.82 -11.25
N SER A 221 -15.99 -22.12 -10.38
CA SER A 221 -16.11 -23.44 -9.73
C SER A 221 -16.21 -24.60 -10.72
N SER A 222 -16.66 -24.35 -11.95
CA SER A 222 -16.74 -25.32 -13.06
C SER A 222 -15.37 -25.75 -13.59
N VAL A 223 -14.36 -24.87 -13.57
CA VAL A 223 -12.98 -25.19 -13.97
C VAL A 223 -12.30 -26.05 -12.91
N LYS A 224 -12.56 -25.77 -11.62
CA LYS A 224 -12.07 -26.59 -10.51
C LYS A 224 -12.56 -28.03 -10.57
N GLN A 225 -13.84 -28.28 -10.85
CA GLN A 225 -14.35 -29.65 -10.98
C GLN A 225 -13.73 -30.41 -12.16
N ALA A 226 -13.40 -29.72 -13.26
CA ALA A 226 -12.73 -30.32 -14.40
C ALA A 226 -11.26 -30.66 -14.11
N LEU A 227 -10.56 -29.85 -13.32
CA LEU A 227 -9.17 -30.08 -12.93
C LEU A 227 -9.04 -31.17 -11.84
N THR A 228 -9.92 -31.19 -10.83
CA THR A 228 -9.88 -32.21 -9.77
C THR A 228 -10.51 -33.55 -10.18
N GLY A 229 -11.35 -33.57 -11.23
CA GLY A 229 -11.98 -34.79 -11.75
C GLY A 229 -11.06 -35.63 -12.65
N ASN A 230 -9.94 -35.07 -13.12
CA ASN A 230 -8.96 -35.80 -13.93
C ASN A 230 -7.92 -36.57 -13.10
N GLU A 231 -7.87 -36.37 -11.77
CA GLU A 231 -6.93 -37.07 -10.89
C GLU A 231 -7.48 -38.37 -10.30
N SER A 232 -8.77 -38.71 -10.51
CA SER A 232 -9.37 -39.96 -9.98
C SER A 232 -9.49 -41.10 -11.00
N GLY A 233 -8.75 -41.04 -12.11
CA GLY A 233 -8.84 -42.01 -13.22
C GLY A 233 -7.54 -42.77 -13.54
N ALA A 234 -6.55 -42.75 -12.65
CA ALA A 234 -5.32 -43.54 -12.77
C ALA A 234 -5.11 -44.35 -11.49
N GLY A 235 -5.88 -45.44 -11.36
CA GLY A 235 -5.75 -46.48 -10.35
C GLY A 235 -6.38 -47.76 -10.88
#